data_AF-A0AAV0B9I0-F1
#
_entry.id   AF-A0AAV0B9I0-F1
#
_cell.length_a   1.000
_cell.length_b   1.000
_cell.length_c   1.000
_cell.angle_alpha   90.00
_cell.angle_beta   90.00
_cell.angle_gamma   90.00
#
_symmetry.space_group_name_H-M   'P 1'
#
loop_
_entity.id
_entity.type
_entity.pdbx_description
1 polymer ?
#
loop_
_entity_poly.entity_id
_entity_poly.type
_entity_poly.pdbx_seq_one_letter_code
_entity_poly.pdbx_strand_id
1 'polypeptide(L)'
;MFAGLLTLIIDQDLTRIEKVCSREGEEIPFLTPIILKDSPKINDWLSKVESQMKVSLAELLCIAVDGLSTFYTENDHLDKNRFLEWVDTFPAQLVVMAVQVVWTKTVEQALQSGISFEGPLQIVLRTLDVLALVFLGELQPVMRRKLSRFERLYHVQFYLDVSVAISTERLSIHIANAVLPYGFEYLGVPDRLVQTPLTDRCYLTLTQALHGRLGGSHFDPAGTG
;
A
#
# COMPACT_ATOMS: atom_id res chain seq x y z
N MET A 1 -18.56 -2.57 8.23
CA MET A 1 -18.10 -1.28 8.78
C MET A 1 -16.74 -0.92 8.21
N PHE A 2 -15.82 -1.89 8.11
CA PHE A 2 -14.48 -1.72 7.53
C PHE A 2 -14.25 -2.75 6.42
N ALA A 3 -13.37 -2.45 5.46
CA ALA A 3 -13.16 -3.32 4.29
C ALA A 3 -12.33 -4.57 4.62
N GLY A 4 -11.16 -4.39 5.23
CA GLY A 4 -10.18 -5.45 5.50
C GLY A 4 -10.09 -5.94 6.94
N LEU A 5 -10.77 -5.26 7.88
CA LEU A 5 -10.73 -5.60 9.30
C LEU A 5 -11.73 -6.72 9.62
N LEU A 6 -11.23 -7.83 10.16
CA LEU A 6 -12.06 -8.95 10.64
C LEU A 6 -12.21 -8.94 12.16
N THR A 7 -11.09 -8.82 12.88
CA THR A 7 -11.07 -8.88 14.35
C THR A 7 -10.20 -7.79 14.96
N LEU A 8 -10.53 -7.43 16.19
CA LEU A 8 -9.74 -6.55 17.05
C LEU A 8 -8.99 -7.42 18.05
N ILE A 9 -7.70 -7.19 18.21
CA ILE A 9 -6.89 -7.86 19.23
C ILE A 9 -6.86 -6.95 20.47
N ILE A 10 -7.38 -7.50 21.56
CA ILE A 10 -7.55 -6.84 22.85
C ILE A 10 -6.59 -7.53 23.84
N ASP A 11 -6.09 -6.78 24.82
CA ASP A 11 -5.27 -7.34 25.90
C ASP A 11 -6.04 -8.40 26.73
N GLN A 12 -5.28 -9.17 27.51
CA GLN A 12 -5.83 -10.25 28.37
C GLN A 12 -6.89 -9.73 29.35
N ASP A 13 -6.73 -8.49 29.81
CA ASP A 13 -7.65 -7.85 30.76
C ASP A 13 -8.92 -7.28 30.09
N LEU A 14 -9.04 -7.36 28.76
CA LEU A 14 -10.13 -6.79 27.95
C LEU A 14 -10.33 -5.29 28.18
N THR A 15 -9.24 -4.55 28.40
CA THR A 15 -9.25 -3.12 28.71
C THR A 15 -8.72 -2.24 27.59
N ARG A 16 -7.85 -2.77 26.72
CA ARG A 16 -7.21 -1.98 25.66
C ARG A 16 -7.21 -2.74 24.33
N ILE A 17 -7.53 -2.04 23.25
CA ILE A 17 -7.38 -2.57 21.89
C ILE A 17 -5.97 -2.26 21.42
N GLU A 18 -5.21 -3.30 21.05
CA GLU A 18 -3.80 -3.18 20.68
C GLU A 18 -3.58 -3.23 19.17
N LYS A 19 -4.34 -4.07 18.46
CA LYS A 19 -4.14 -4.30 17.02
C LYS A 19 -5.45 -4.59 16.30
N VAL A 20 -5.41 -4.47 14.98
CA VAL A 20 -6.44 -5.00 14.09
C VAL A 20 -5.89 -6.18 13.31
N CYS A 21 -6.76 -7.13 12.97
CA CYS A 21 -6.39 -8.32 12.21
C CYS A 21 -7.36 -8.56 11.05
N SER A 22 -6.81 -8.91 9.89
CA SER A 22 -7.57 -9.30 8.69
C SER A 22 -7.99 -10.76 8.72
N ARG A 23 -8.80 -11.16 7.73
CA ARG A 23 -9.21 -12.55 7.55
C ARG A 23 -8.04 -13.47 7.20
N GLU A 24 -7.05 -12.93 6.49
CA GLU A 24 -5.87 -13.67 6.04
C GLU A 24 -4.78 -13.78 7.12
N GLY A 25 -5.03 -13.21 8.31
CA GLY A 25 -4.11 -13.27 9.45
C GLY A 25 -3.07 -12.15 9.48
N GLU A 26 -3.16 -11.14 8.60
CA GLU A 26 -2.31 -9.95 8.72
C GLU A 26 -2.75 -9.09 9.90
N GLU A 27 -1.79 -8.69 10.72
CA GLU A 27 -2.00 -7.83 11.87
C GLU A 27 -1.43 -6.43 11.64
N ILE A 28 -2.11 -5.41 12.15
CA ILE A 28 -1.61 -4.03 12.21
C ILE A 28 -1.69 -3.56 13.66
N PRO A 29 -0.53 -3.31 14.31
CA PRO A 29 -0.52 -2.74 15.64
C PRO A 29 -0.92 -1.26 15.60
N PHE A 30 -1.64 -0.82 16.62
CA PHE A 30 -1.86 0.60 16.85
C PHE A 30 -0.66 1.24 17.50
N LEU A 31 -0.27 2.43 17.02
CA LEU A 31 0.78 3.23 17.65
C LEU A 31 0.40 3.65 19.06
N THR A 32 -0.86 4.04 19.25
CA THR A 32 -1.45 4.33 20.57
C THR A 32 -2.59 3.35 20.83
N PRO A 33 -2.44 2.39 21.77
CA PRO A 33 -3.51 1.49 22.14
C PRO A 33 -4.76 2.24 22.62
N ILE A 34 -5.94 1.72 22.29
CA ILE A 34 -7.21 2.36 22.62
C ILE A 34 -7.72 1.82 23.96
N ILE A 35 -7.72 2.65 24.98
CA ILE A 35 -8.22 2.31 26.32
C ILE A 35 -9.74 2.41 26.32
N LEU A 36 -10.43 1.29 26.53
CA LEU A 36 -11.90 1.20 26.48
C LEU A 36 -12.58 1.96 27.64
N LYS A 37 -11.92 2.04 28.80
CA LYS A 37 -12.42 2.77 29.97
C LYS A 37 -12.61 4.27 29.69
N ASP A 38 -11.74 4.85 28.86
CA ASP A 38 -11.78 6.27 28.50
C ASP A 38 -12.82 6.57 27.41
N SER A 39 -13.50 5.55 26.88
CA SER A 39 -14.45 5.66 25.78
C SER A 39 -15.59 4.67 25.96
N PRO A 40 -16.50 4.91 26.93
CA PRO A 40 -17.52 3.94 27.33
C PRO A 40 -18.61 3.75 26.27
N LYS A 41 -18.79 4.70 25.34
CA LYS A 41 -19.78 4.58 24.26
C LYS A 41 -19.16 3.87 23.05
N ILE A 42 -19.96 2.99 22.44
CA ILE A 42 -19.55 2.20 21.27
C ILE A 42 -19.01 3.07 20.12
N ASN A 43 -19.72 4.14 19.81
CA ASN A 43 -19.36 5.02 18.70
C ASN A 43 -18.01 5.74 18.92
N ASP A 44 -17.67 6.02 20.19
CA ASP A 44 -16.47 6.78 20.54
C ASP A 44 -15.21 5.93 20.33
N TRP A 45 -15.21 4.69 20.84
CA TRP A 45 -14.06 3.80 20.65
C TRP A 45 -13.97 3.26 19.22
N LEU A 46 -15.09 3.07 18.51
CA LEU A 46 -15.06 2.72 17.07
C LEU A 46 -14.46 3.84 16.21
N SER A 47 -14.79 5.10 16.49
CA SER A 47 -14.18 6.24 15.80
C SER A 47 -12.67 6.34 16.07
N LYS A 48 -12.25 6.01 17.31
CA LYS A 48 -10.82 5.90 17.65
C LYS A 48 -10.13 4.76 16.91
N VAL A 49 -10.78 3.60 16.76
CA VAL A 49 -10.26 2.47 15.97
C VAL A 49 -10.00 2.90 14.53
N GLU A 50 -10.98 3.56 13.89
CA GLU A 50 -10.82 4.06 12.52
C GLU A 50 -9.65 5.05 12.40
N SER A 51 -9.58 6.02 13.32
CA SER A 51 -8.52 7.02 13.33
C SER A 51 -7.13 6.41 13.56
N GLN A 52 -6.98 5.55 14.57
CA GLN A 52 -5.70 4.89 14.87
C GLN A 52 -5.26 3.94 13.77
N MET A 53 -6.21 3.26 13.10
CA MET A 53 -5.92 2.43 11.94
C MET A 53 -5.28 3.24 10.82
N LYS A 54 -5.87 4.39 10.46
CA LYS A 54 -5.34 5.29 9.40
C LYS A 54 -3.95 5.81 9.75
N VAL A 55 -3.77 6.29 10.98
CA VAL A 55 -2.47 6.82 11.44
C VAL A 55 -1.40 5.72 11.47
N SER A 56 -1.74 4.53 11.96
CA SER A 56 -0.79 3.40 12.03
C SER A 56 -0.35 2.95 10.64
N LEU A 57 -1.29 2.84 9.69
CA LEU A 57 -0.96 2.54 8.29
C LEU A 57 -0.08 3.61 7.66
N ALA A 58 -0.34 4.90 7.94
CA ALA A 58 0.44 6.01 7.41
C ALA A 58 1.89 6.02 7.91
N GLU A 59 2.11 5.81 9.21
CA GLU A 59 3.47 5.73 9.76
C GLU A 59 4.20 4.46 9.30
N LEU A 60 3.51 3.30 9.29
CA LEU A 60 4.09 2.06 8.79
C LEU A 60 4.50 2.17 7.31
N LEU A 61 3.75 2.93 6.50
CA LEU A 61 4.14 3.20 5.11
C LEU A 61 5.47 3.97 5.03
N CYS A 62 5.66 5.00 5.85
CA CYS A 62 6.90 5.77 5.88
C CYS A 62 8.10 4.86 6.20
N ILE A 63 7.95 3.99 7.21
CA ILE A 63 8.98 3.02 7.60
C ILE A 63 9.23 2.01 6.46
N ALA A 64 8.17 1.51 5.82
CA ALA A 64 8.29 0.56 4.72
C ALA A 64 9.02 1.17 3.51
N VAL A 65 8.73 2.43 3.16
CA VAL A 65 9.37 3.16 2.05
C VAL A 65 10.84 3.43 2.34
N ASP A 66 11.18 3.82 3.56
CA ASP A 66 12.58 4.05 3.97
C ASP A 66 13.41 2.76 3.93
N GLY A 67 12.86 1.68 4.49
CA GLY A 67 13.46 0.35 4.41
C GLY A 67 13.68 -0.10 2.97
N LEU A 68 12.66 0.05 2.11
CA LEU A 68 12.74 -0.33 0.69
C LEU A 68 13.75 0.54 -0.09
N SER A 69 13.80 1.85 0.17
CA SER A 69 14.74 2.75 -0.47
C SER A 69 16.19 2.34 -0.17
N THR A 70 16.46 1.97 1.08
CA THR A 70 17.77 1.48 1.54
C THR A 70 18.19 0.20 0.81
N PHE A 71 17.25 -0.74 0.59
CA PHE A 71 17.52 -1.96 -0.18
C PHE A 71 17.97 -1.71 -1.61
N TYR A 72 17.38 -0.71 -2.27
CA TYR A 72 17.70 -0.41 -3.66
C TYR A 72 18.94 0.45 -3.86
N THR A 73 19.42 1.16 -2.83
CA THR A 73 20.62 2.00 -2.91
C THR A 73 21.90 1.29 -2.46
N GLU A 74 21.83 0.36 -1.50
CA GLU A 74 23.03 -0.19 -0.85
C GLU A 74 23.72 -1.33 -1.60
N ASN A 75 23.00 -2.14 -2.40
CA ASN A 75 23.56 -3.40 -2.92
C ASN A 75 23.36 -3.59 -4.42
N ASP A 76 24.39 -4.10 -5.09
CA ASP A 76 24.32 -4.54 -6.48
C ASP A 76 23.49 -5.83 -6.66
N HIS A 77 23.18 -6.51 -5.55
CA HIS A 77 22.34 -7.69 -5.48
C HIS A 77 21.29 -7.55 -4.36
N LEU A 78 20.03 -7.85 -4.68
CA LEU A 78 18.96 -7.90 -3.68
C LEU A 78 19.09 -9.17 -2.84
N ASP A 79 19.40 -9.05 -1.55
CA ASP A 79 19.39 -10.19 -0.64
C ASP A 79 17.94 -10.67 -0.46
N LYS A 80 17.67 -11.88 -0.97
CA LYS A 80 16.35 -12.50 -0.94
C LYS A 80 15.81 -12.68 0.46
N ASN A 81 16.66 -13.09 1.41
CA ASN A 81 16.20 -13.41 2.77
C ASN A 81 15.77 -12.11 3.47
N ARG A 82 16.61 -11.08 3.37
CA ARG A 82 16.33 -9.76 3.93
C ARG A 82 15.10 -9.11 3.28
N PHE A 83 14.89 -9.32 1.97
CA PHE A 83 13.68 -8.87 1.28
C PHE A 83 12.43 -9.62 1.74
N LEU A 84 12.49 -10.95 1.88
CA LEU A 84 11.36 -11.75 2.39
C LEU A 84 10.99 -11.38 3.82
N GLU A 85 11.97 -11.17 4.69
CA GLU A 85 11.76 -10.67 6.06
C GLU A 85 11.07 -9.30 6.05
N TRP A 86 11.48 -8.40 5.16
CA TRP A 86 10.82 -7.10 5.00
C TRP A 86 9.37 -7.26 4.53
N VAL A 87 9.09 -8.11 3.54
CA VAL A 87 7.71 -8.36 3.07
C VAL A 87 6.84 -8.99 4.16
N ASP A 88 7.41 -9.82 5.04
CA ASP A 88 6.70 -10.44 6.15
C ASP A 88 6.37 -9.44 7.27
N THR A 89 7.26 -8.46 7.48
CA THR A 89 7.11 -7.42 8.51
C THR A 89 5.93 -6.48 8.23
N PHE A 90 5.61 -6.21 6.96
CA PHE A 90 4.60 -5.23 6.58
C PHE A 90 3.33 -5.86 5.97
N PRO A 91 2.13 -5.27 6.20
CA PRO A 91 0.91 -5.67 5.51
C PRO A 91 1.03 -5.58 3.99
N ALA A 92 0.33 -6.46 3.28
CA ALA A 92 0.34 -6.58 1.82
C ALA A 92 0.04 -5.25 1.12
N GLN A 93 -0.93 -4.51 1.66
CA GLN A 93 -1.31 -3.19 1.18
C GLN A 93 -0.12 -2.22 1.20
N LEU A 94 0.62 -2.17 2.30
CA LEU A 94 1.76 -1.27 2.50
C LEU A 94 2.98 -1.69 1.68
N VAL A 95 3.25 -3.00 1.58
CA VAL A 95 4.32 -3.53 0.73
C VAL A 95 4.15 -3.05 -0.72
N VAL A 96 2.95 -3.18 -1.27
CA VAL A 96 2.68 -2.73 -2.64
C VAL A 96 2.82 -1.21 -2.74
N MET A 97 2.22 -0.45 -1.81
CA MET A 97 2.30 1.01 -1.81
C MET A 97 3.74 1.53 -1.71
N ALA A 98 4.57 0.91 -0.88
CA ALA A 98 5.97 1.31 -0.73
C ALA A 98 6.73 1.17 -2.05
N VAL A 99 6.53 0.08 -2.77
CA VAL A 99 7.14 -0.12 -4.10
C VAL A 99 6.63 0.91 -5.10
N GLN A 100 5.33 1.25 -5.10
CA GLN A 100 4.77 2.28 -5.98
C GLN A 100 5.41 3.65 -5.75
N VAL A 101 5.57 4.04 -4.48
CA VAL A 101 6.20 5.30 -4.08
C VAL A 101 7.65 5.35 -4.52
N VAL A 102 8.42 4.30 -4.19
CA VAL A 102 9.85 4.26 -4.53
C VAL A 102 10.04 4.24 -6.06
N TRP A 103 9.24 3.46 -6.79
CA TRP A 103 9.25 3.45 -8.25
C TRP A 103 9.01 4.84 -8.84
N THR A 104 7.95 5.52 -8.39
CA THR A 104 7.60 6.87 -8.86
C THR A 104 8.78 7.81 -8.64
N LYS A 105 9.34 7.81 -7.43
CA LYS A 105 10.49 8.65 -7.07
C LYS A 105 11.72 8.38 -7.95
N THR A 106 12.08 7.12 -8.17
CA THR A 106 13.27 6.78 -8.98
C THR A 106 13.10 7.15 -10.44
N VAL A 107 11.91 6.93 -11.03
CA VAL A 107 11.63 7.29 -12.43
C VAL A 107 11.66 8.80 -12.64
N GLU A 108 11.10 9.57 -11.71
CA GLU A 108 11.15 11.03 -11.79
C GLU A 108 12.56 11.59 -11.62
N GLN A 109 13.35 11.02 -10.71
CA GLN A 109 14.75 11.40 -10.56
C GLN A 109 15.54 11.15 -11.85
N ALA A 110 15.29 10.03 -12.53
CA ALA A 110 15.89 9.74 -13.84
C ALA A 110 15.45 10.75 -14.92
N LEU A 111 14.15 11.07 -14.97
CA LEU A 111 13.59 12.08 -15.89
C LEU A 111 14.20 13.47 -15.68
N GLN A 112 14.30 13.92 -14.43
CA GLN A 112 14.82 15.25 -14.07
C GLN A 112 16.32 15.38 -14.33
N SER A 113 17.09 14.32 -14.05
CA SER A 113 18.53 14.29 -14.25
C SER A 113 18.93 14.08 -15.72
N GLY A 114 17.99 13.68 -16.59
CA GLY A 114 18.27 13.36 -17.99
C GLY A 114 19.17 12.12 -18.17
N ILE A 115 19.31 11.29 -17.13
CA ILE A 115 20.11 10.07 -17.14
C ILE A 115 19.28 8.92 -17.73
N SER A 116 19.97 7.87 -18.18
CA SER A 116 19.34 6.62 -18.63
C SER A 116 18.40 6.02 -17.58
N PHE A 117 17.30 5.42 -18.04
CA PHE A 117 16.34 4.66 -17.23
C PHE A 117 16.85 3.29 -16.78
N GLU A 118 18.13 2.97 -17.00
CA GLU A 118 18.74 1.71 -16.58
C GLU A 118 18.63 1.46 -15.08
N GLY A 119 18.80 2.49 -14.23
CA GLY A 119 18.66 2.36 -12.77
C GLY A 119 17.26 1.86 -12.34
N PRO A 120 16.17 2.59 -12.66
CA PRO A 120 14.82 2.12 -12.42
C PRO A 120 14.55 0.73 -13.01
N LEU A 121 14.98 0.48 -14.26
CA LEU A 121 14.76 -0.80 -14.92
C LEU A 121 15.43 -1.95 -14.17
N GLN A 122 16.67 -1.77 -13.70
CA GLN A 122 17.38 -2.77 -12.93
C GLN A 122 16.68 -3.08 -11.60
N ILE A 123 16.11 -2.08 -10.93
CA ILE A 123 15.33 -2.32 -9.70
C ILE A 123 14.15 -3.25 -9.99
N VAL A 124 13.38 -2.99 -11.06
CA VAL A 124 12.24 -3.84 -11.42
C VAL A 124 12.69 -5.25 -11.78
N LEU A 125 13.75 -5.40 -12.57
CA LEU A 125 14.27 -6.71 -12.96
C LEU A 125 14.74 -7.50 -11.73
N ARG A 126 15.51 -6.88 -10.83
CA ARG A 126 15.99 -7.50 -9.58
C ARG A 126 14.82 -7.95 -8.71
N THR A 127 13.81 -7.09 -8.55
CA THR A 127 12.61 -7.44 -7.78
C THR A 127 11.86 -8.59 -8.44
N LEU A 128 11.62 -8.55 -9.76
CA LEU A 128 10.99 -9.64 -10.51
C LEU A 128 11.76 -10.96 -10.41
N ASP A 129 13.08 -10.94 -10.43
CA ASP A 129 13.91 -12.13 -10.27
C ASP A 129 13.74 -12.75 -8.89
N VAL A 130 13.75 -11.94 -7.82
CA VAL A 130 13.48 -12.42 -6.46
C VAL A 130 12.07 -12.98 -6.36
N LEU A 131 11.08 -12.28 -6.91
CA LEU A 131 9.70 -12.74 -6.93
C LEU A 131 9.57 -14.08 -7.68
N ALA A 132 10.13 -14.20 -8.89
CA ALA A 132 10.09 -15.40 -9.69
C ALA A 132 10.72 -16.61 -8.96
N LEU A 133 11.85 -16.39 -8.31
CA LEU A 133 12.54 -17.41 -7.52
C LEU A 133 11.73 -17.83 -6.29
N VAL A 134 11.05 -16.87 -5.69
CA VAL A 134 10.16 -17.07 -4.55
C VAL A 134 8.87 -17.79 -4.97
N PHE A 135 8.33 -17.53 -6.17
CA PHE A 135 7.18 -18.22 -6.75
C PHE A 135 7.43 -19.70 -7.10
N LEU A 136 8.68 -20.02 -7.41
CA LEU A 136 9.16 -21.38 -7.69
C LEU A 136 9.44 -22.19 -6.40
N GLY A 137 9.53 -21.52 -5.24
CA GLY A 137 9.60 -22.17 -3.93
C GLY A 137 8.22 -22.41 -3.30
N GLU A 138 8.14 -23.30 -2.30
CA GLU A 138 6.94 -23.46 -1.49
C GLU A 138 6.79 -22.28 -0.51
N LEU A 139 6.02 -21.27 -0.92
CA LEU A 139 5.66 -20.15 -0.04
C LEU A 139 4.32 -20.36 0.66
N GLN A 140 4.19 -19.70 1.81
CA GLN A 140 2.90 -19.44 2.40
C GLN A 140 1.98 -18.70 1.41
N PRO A 141 0.68 -19.08 1.30
CA PRO A 141 -0.25 -18.49 0.33
C PRO A 141 -0.35 -16.96 0.42
N VAL A 142 -0.24 -16.39 1.62
CA VAL A 142 -0.28 -14.94 1.86
C VAL A 142 0.91 -14.23 1.20
N MET A 143 2.12 -14.75 1.41
CA MET A 143 3.34 -14.24 0.79
C MET A 143 3.26 -14.32 -0.74
N ARG A 144 2.77 -15.45 -1.27
CA ARG A 144 2.57 -15.62 -2.72
C ARG A 144 1.60 -14.58 -3.29
N ARG A 145 0.50 -14.27 -2.58
CA ARG A 145 -0.42 -13.21 -2.99
C ARG A 145 0.25 -11.85 -2.99
N LYS A 146 1.05 -11.49 -1.99
CA LYS A 146 1.77 -10.20 -1.94
C LYS A 146 2.65 -9.98 -3.18
N LEU A 147 3.31 -11.04 -3.64
CA LEU A 147 4.39 -10.98 -4.62
C LEU A 147 3.96 -11.06 -6.09
N SER A 148 2.80 -11.65 -6.41
CA SER A 148 2.26 -11.73 -7.80
C SER A 148 1.89 -10.38 -8.43
N ARG A 149 2.12 -9.27 -7.73
CA ARG A 149 1.40 -7.99 -7.91
C ARG A 149 2.26 -6.89 -8.55
N PHE A 150 3.37 -7.24 -9.20
CA PHE A 150 4.36 -6.30 -9.71
C PHE A 150 4.46 -6.32 -11.25
N GLU A 151 3.44 -5.82 -11.96
CA GLU A 151 3.55 -5.66 -13.42
C GLU A 151 2.96 -4.32 -13.91
N ARG A 152 3.80 -3.59 -14.67
CA ARG A 152 3.59 -2.35 -15.47
C ARG A 152 2.87 -1.16 -14.80
N LEU A 153 3.66 -0.14 -14.49
CA LEU A 153 3.22 1.16 -13.98
C LEU A 153 3.39 2.25 -15.03
N TYR A 154 2.39 2.43 -15.86
CA TYR A 154 2.23 3.68 -16.61
C TYR A 154 0.88 4.30 -16.18
N HIS A 155 0.93 5.57 -15.79
CA HIS A 155 -0.17 6.52 -15.54
C HIS A 155 -0.62 6.79 -14.09
N VAL A 156 -0.24 6.00 -13.08
CA VAL A 156 -0.52 6.34 -11.66
C VAL A 156 0.77 6.55 -10.89
N GLN A 157 0.93 7.75 -10.33
CA GLN A 157 2.12 8.17 -9.61
C GLN A 157 1.79 8.33 -8.12
N PHE A 158 2.67 7.83 -7.26
CA PHE A 158 2.50 7.87 -5.81
C PHE A 158 3.58 8.77 -5.20
N TYR A 159 3.16 9.87 -4.58
CA TYR A 159 4.05 10.84 -3.94
C TYR A 159 3.89 10.76 -2.44
N LEU A 160 4.99 10.48 -1.75
CA LEU A 160 5.07 10.50 -0.30
C LEU A 160 5.93 11.69 0.15
N ASP A 161 5.30 12.65 0.81
CA ASP A 161 5.97 13.82 1.39
C ASP A 161 6.05 13.68 2.91
N VAL A 162 7.24 13.35 3.41
CA VAL A 162 7.49 13.13 4.85
C VAL A 162 7.58 14.48 5.61
N SER A 163 7.68 15.61 4.92
CA SER A 163 7.70 16.93 5.56
C SER A 163 6.33 17.36 6.11
N VAL A 164 5.24 16.74 5.64
CA VAL A 164 3.88 17.02 6.10
C VAL A 164 3.68 16.47 7.52
N ALA A 165 3.24 17.35 8.43
CA ALA A 165 3.07 17.03 9.85
C ALA A 165 2.00 15.96 10.11
N ILE A 166 0.89 16.01 9.38
CA ILE A 166 -0.21 15.05 9.49
C ILE A 166 0.13 13.81 8.64
N SER A 167 0.37 12.68 9.31
CA SER A 167 0.84 11.47 8.65
C SER A 167 -0.10 10.93 7.58
N THR A 168 -1.41 11.00 7.80
CA THR A 168 -2.43 10.55 6.85
C THR A 168 -2.53 11.40 5.59
N GLU A 169 -1.91 12.58 5.56
CA GLU A 169 -1.90 13.48 4.40
C GLU A 169 -0.59 13.40 3.60
N ARG A 170 0.40 12.62 4.07
CA ARG A 170 1.72 12.51 3.43
C ARG A 170 1.67 11.84 2.05
N LEU A 171 0.70 10.95 1.82
CA LEU A 171 0.58 10.19 0.57
C LEU A 171 -0.47 10.81 -0.36
N SER A 172 -0.05 11.21 -1.55
CA SER A 172 -0.91 11.65 -2.63
C SER A 172 -0.72 10.78 -3.88
N ILE A 173 -1.83 10.54 -4.59
CA ILE A 173 -1.88 9.77 -5.83
C ILE A 173 -2.19 10.75 -6.95
N HIS A 174 -1.37 10.74 -8.00
CA HIS A 174 -1.53 11.62 -9.16
C HIS A 174 -1.82 10.78 -10.40
N ILE A 175 -2.85 11.19 -11.14
CA ILE A 175 -3.26 10.58 -12.40
C ILE A 175 -3.58 11.72 -13.36
N ALA A 176 -2.70 11.92 -14.34
CA ALA A 176 -2.70 13.12 -15.19
C ALA A 176 -2.69 14.41 -14.33
N ASN A 177 -3.69 15.28 -14.46
CA ASN A 177 -3.84 16.51 -13.67
C ASN A 177 -4.64 16.32 -12.37
N ALA A 178 -5.17 15.11 -12.10
CA ALA A 178 -5.92 14.84 -10.89
C ALA A 178 -4.98 14.44 -9.74
N VAL A 179 -5.16 15.07 -8.57
CA VAL A 179 -4.44 14.75 -7.34
C VAL A 179 -5.46 14.29 -6.30
N LEU A 180 -5.23 13.11 -5.73
CA LEU A 180 -6.11 12.47 -4.76
C LEU A 180 -5.33 12.10 -3.49
N PRO A 181 -5.81 12.47 -2.29
CA PRO A 181 -5.22 12.00 -1.04
C PRO A 181 -5.52 10.51 -0.85
N TYR A 182 -4.57 9.77 -0.29
CA TYR A 182 -4.82 8.38 0.06
C TYR A 182 -5.65 8.26 1.35
N GLY A 183 -6.70 7.43 1.34
CA GLY A 183 -7.65 7.34 2.46
C GLY A 183 -7.17 6.53 3.67
N PHE A 184 -6.10 5.74 3.52
CA PHE A 184 -5.57 4.84 4.56
C PHE A 184 -6.62 3.90 5.20
N GLU A 185 -7.62 3.49 4.42
CA GLU A 185 -8.53 2.42 4.82
C GLU A 185 -7.80 1.08 4.76
N TYR A 186 -7.93 0.24 5.79
CA TYR A 186 -7.32 -1.08 5.78
C TYR A 186 -8.09 -2.03 4.89
N LEU A 187 -7.42 -2.60 3.88
CA LEU A 187 -8.02 -3.49 2.89
C LEU A 187 -7.74 -4.98 3.15
N GLY A 188 -6.81 -5.31 4.06
CA GLY A 188 -6.31 -6.67 4.22
C GLY A 188 -5.57 -7.13 2.97
N VAL A 189 -5.85 -8.37 2.53
CA VAL A 189 -5.28 -8.93 1.29
C VAL A 189 -6.39 -9.09 0.23
N PRO A 190 -6.89 -7.99 -0.36
CA PRO A 190 -7.95 -8.07 -1.35
C PRO A 190 -7.41 -8.67 -2.65
N ASP A 191 -8.31 -9.24 -3.46
CA ASP A 191 -8.01 -9.56 -4.85
C ASP A 191 -7.72 -8.27 -5.63
N ARG A 192 -6.80 -8.36 -6.60
CA ARG A 192 -6.43 -7.23 -7.46
C ARG A 192 -6.71 -7.57 -8.91
N LEU A 193 -7.25 -6.60 -9.63
CA LEU A 193 -7.40 -6.67 -11.07
C LEU A 193 -6.04 -6.53 -11.75
N VAL A 194 -5.87 -7.25 -12.85
CA VAL A 194 -4.71 -7.09 -13.73
C VAL A 194 -4.80 -5.72 -14.39
N GLN A 195 -3.72 -4.96 -14.37
CA GLN A 195 -3.66 -3.68 -15.07
C GLN A 195 -3.53 -3.92 -16.57
N THR A 196 -4.61 -3.67 -17.28
CA THR A 196 -4.71 -3.72 -18.74
C THR A 196 -4.88 -2.31 -19.30
N PRO A 197 -4.62 -2.10 -20.60
CA PRO A 197 -4.90 -0.81 -21.22
C PRO A 197 -6.36 -0.34 -21.07
N LEU A 198 -7.31 -1.26 -20.86
CA LEU A 198 -8.71 -0.92 -20.58
C LEU A 198 -8.87 -0.40 -19.14
N THR A 199 -8.34 -1.12 -18.14
CA THR A 199 -8.43 -0.68 -16.74
C THR A 199 -7.72 0.66 -16.53
N ASP A 200 -6.59 0.89 -17.19
CA ASP A 200 -5.87 2.18 -17.14
C ASP A 200 -6.75 3.34 -17.63
N ARG A 201 -7.46 3.15 -18.76
CA ARG A 201 -8.40 4.14 -19.27
C ARG A 201 -9.56 4.36 -18.32
N CYS A 202 -10.11 3.30 -17.73
CA CYS A 202 -11.15 3.42 -16.71
C CYS A 202 -10.68 4.23 -15.50
N TYR A 203 -9.48 3.95 -14.97
CA TYR A 203 -8.90 4.73 -13.87
C TYR A 203 -8.74 6.20 -14.25
N LEU A 204 -8.21 6.50 -15.44
CA LEU A 204 -8.08 7.87 -15.92
C LEU A 204 -9.45 8.56 -16.01
N THR A 205 -10.45 7.96 -16.65
CA THR A 205 -11.79 8.55 -16.78
C THR A 205 -12.45 8.79 -15.42
N LEU A 206 -12.38 7.82 -14.50
CA LEU A 206 -12.95 7.95 -13.16
C LEU A 206 -12.27 9.04 -12.34
N THR A 207 -10.94 9.11 -12.38
CA THR A 207 -10.18 10.10 -11.62
C THR A 207 -10.39 11.51 -12.16
N GLN A 208 -10.54 11.66 -13.48
CA GLN A 208 -10.93 12.93 -14.09
C GLN A 208 -12.36 13.35 -13.72
N ALA A 209 -13.32 12.39 -13.72
CA ALA A 209 -14.67 12.66 -13.27
C ALA A 209 -14.69 13.11 -11.79
N LEU A 210 -13.95 12.39 -10.93
CA LEU A 210 -13.82 12.72 -9.51
C LEU A 210 -13.18 14.10 -9.29
N HIS A 211 -12.13 14.42 -10.04
CA HIS A 211 -11.49 15.74 -10.03
C HIS A 211 -12.48 16.86 -10.43
N GLY A 212 -13.35 16.59 -11.41
CA GLY A 212 -14.45 17.45 -11.82
C GLY A 212 -15.67 17.44 -10.87
N ARG A 213 -15.61 16.73 -9.74
CA ARG A 213 -16.73 16.51 -8.78
C ARG A 213 -17.96 15.86 -9.43
N LEU A 214 -17.73 15.00 -10.41
CA LEU A 214 -18.75 14.19 -11.09
C LEU A 214 -18.67 12.74 -10.61
N GLY A 215 -19.79 12.03 -10.73
CA GLY A 215 -19.80 10.58 -10.57
C GLY A 215 -19.23 9.88 -11.81
N GLY A 216 -18.73 8.66 -11.63
CA GLY A 216 -18.34 7.78 -12.73
C GLY A 216 -19.48 6.84 -13.11
N SER A 217 -19.73 6.66 -14.41
CA SER A 217 -20.68 5.67 -14.94
C SER A 217 -20.01 4.91 -16.07
N HIS A 218 -19.82 3.60 -15.87
CA HIS A 218 -19.32 2.70 -16.92
C HIS A 218 -20.49 1.95 -17.53
N PHE A 219 -20.46 1.77 -18.85
CA PHE A 219 -21.47 1.02 -19.57
C PHE A 219 -20.80 0.07 -20.55
N ASP A 220 -20.93 -1.22 -20.30
CA ASP A 220 -20.43 -2.30 -21.14
C ASP A 220 -21.27 -3.58 -20.90
N PRO A 221 -21.19 -4.59 -21.79
CA PRO A 221 -21.82 -5.90 -21.58
C PRO A 221 -21.36 -6.56 -20.26
N ALA A 222 -22.18 -7.46 -19.71
CA ALA A 222 -21.81 -8.18 -18.50
C ALA A 222 -20.51 -8.99 -18.68
N GLY A 223 -19.61 -8.92 -17.68
CA GLY A 223 -18.35 -9.68 -17.65
C GLY A 223 -17.11 -8.96 -18.23
N THR A 224 -17.20 -7.66 -18.53
CA THR A 224 -16.08 -6.84 -19.02
C THR A 224 -15.21 -6.20 -17.93
N GLY A 225 -15.55 -6.39 -16.65
CA GLY A 225 -14.85 -5.85 -15.48
C GLY A 225 -14.76 -6.86 -14.35
#